data_AF-A0A920RSX5-F1
#
_entry.id   AF-A0A920RSX5-F1
#
_cell.length_a   1.000
_cell.length_b   1.000
_cell.length_c   1.000
_cell.angle_alpha   90.00
_cell.angle_beta   90.00
_cell.angle_gamma   90.00
#
_symmetry.space_group_name_H-M   'P 1'
#
loop_
_entity.id
_entity.type
_entity.pdbx_description
1 polymer ?
#
loop_
_entity_poly.entity_id
_entity_poly.type
_entity_poly.pdbx_seq_one_letter_code
_entity_poly.pdbx_strand_id
1 'polypeptide(L)' 'MDEWNSSQHRDSGLIDCLRIAKISESEAEEQTLTFLRKHTSKGESPLCGNSISHDRRFLVRYMPELANYFHYRNIE' A
#
# COMPACT_ATOMS: atom_id res chain seq x y z
N MET A 1 -12.22 -11.81 -6.63
CA MET A 1 -12.77 -11.63 -5.27
C MET A 1 -13.66 -12.82 -4.99
N ASP A 2 -13.51 -13.44 -3.82
CA ASP A 2 -14.47 -14.42 -3.31
C ASP A 2 -15.69 -13.72 -2.68
N GLU A 3 -16.60 -14.49 -2.09
CA GLU A 3 -17.83 -14.00 -1.47
C GLU A 3 -17.55 -13.08 -0.27
N TRP A 4 -16.62 -13.48 0.60
CA TRP A 4 -16.28 -12.72 1.80
C TRP A 4 -15.70 -11.34 1.43
N ASN A 5 -14.74 -11.30 0.51
CA ASN A 5 -14.14 -10.04 0.06
C ASN A 5 -15.17 -9.13 -0.62
N SER A 6 -16.07 -9.72 -1.42
CA SER A 6 -17.11 -8.98 -2.14
C SER A 6 -18.11 -8.32 -1.19
N SER A 7 -18.54 -9.02 -0.12
CA SER A 7 -19.42 -8.45 0.90
C SER A 7 -18.70 -7.33 1.65
N GLN A 8 -17.51 -7.62 2.18
CA GLN A 8 -16.79 -6.70 3.05
C GLN A 8 -16.43 -5.39 2.33
N HIS A 9 -15.99 -5.45 1.08
CA HIS A 9 -15.65 -4.25 0.30
C HIS A 9 -16.87 -3.50 -0.25
N ARG A 10 -18.03 -4.16 -0.34
CA ARG A 10 -19.30 -3.50 -0.63
C ARG A 10 -19.80 -2.74 0.59
N ASP A 11 -19.79 -3.39 1.75
CA ASP A 11 -20.32 -2.83 3.00
C ASP A 11 -19.48 -1.64 3.47
N SER A 12 -18.16 -1.64 3.23
CA SER A 12 -17.29 -0.49 3.50
C SER A 12 -17.37 0.63 2.46
N GLY A 13 -18.10 0.43 1.35
CA GLY A 13 -18.17 1.36 0.22
C GLY A 13 -16.92 1.41 -0.66
N LEU A 14 -15.89 0.59 -0.38
CA LEU A 14 -14.63 0.60 -1.12
C LEU A 14 -14.82 0.34 -2.62
N ILE A 15 -15.73 -0.58 -3.00
CA ILE A 15 -16.01 -0.88 -4.41
C ILE A 15 -16.50 0.36 -5.16
N ASP A 16 -17.38 1.15 -4.54
CA ASP A 16 -17.93 2.35 -5.19
C ASP A 16 -16.90 3.48 -5.23
N CYS A 17 -16.07 3.63 -4.21
CA CYS A 17 -14.91 4.53 -4.25
C CYS A 17 -13.98 4.19 -5.41
N LEU A 18 -13.66 2.91 -5.63
CA LEU A 18 -12.78 2.46 -6.72
C LEU A 18 -13.36 2.71 -8.12
N ARG A 19 -14.69 2.71 -8.28
CA ARG A 19 -15.34 3.02 -9.57
C ARG A 19 -15.22 4.49 -9.96
N ILE A 20 -15.14 5.38 -8.98
CA ILE A 20 -15.06 6.83 -9.18
C ILE A 20 -13.60 7.30 -9.19
N ALA A 21 -12.73 6.62 -8.42
CA ALA A 21 -11.31 6.89 -8.39
C ALA A 21 -10.67 6.72 -9.78
N LYS A 22 -9.82 7.67 -10.15
CA LYS A 22 -9.06 7.68 -11.42
C LYS A 22 -7.56 7.56 -11.22
N ILE A 23 -7.14 7.13 -10.02
CA ILE A 23 -5.74 7.02 -9.65
C ILE A 23 -5.24 5.64 -10.09
N SER A 24 -4.15 5.64 -10.86
CA SER A 24 -3.46 4.40 -11.24
C SER A 24 -2.54 3.89 -10.14
N GLU A 25 -2.12 2.62 -10.19
CA GLU A 25 -1.17 2.05 -9.23
C GLU A 25 0.15 2.84 -9.19
N SER A 26 0.69 3.21 -10.36
CA SER A 26 1.93 3.99 -10.45
C SER A 26 1.78 5.42 -9.92
N GLU A 27 0.62 6.04 -10.14
CA GLU A 27 0.33 7.36 -9.59
C GLU A 27 0.21 7.33 -8.06
N ALA A 28 -0.46 6.30 -7.51
CA ALA A 28 -0.54 6.09 -6.07
C ALA A 28 0.84 5.85 -5.44
N GLU A 29 1.69 5.07 -6.12
CA GLU A 29 3.07 4.81 -5.69
C GLU A 29 3.89 6.11 -5.61
N GLU A 30 3.88 6.94 -6.66
CA GLU A 30 4.67 8.18 -6.69
C GLU A 30 4.16 9.23 -5.70
N GLN A 31 2.84 9.35 -5.53
CA GLN A 31 2.27 10.25 -4.52
C GLN A 31 2.68 9.83 -3.11
N THR A 32 2.67 8.52 -2.83
CA THR A 32 3.09 7.98 -1.53
C THR A 32 4.59 8.19 -1.30
N LEU A 33 5.43 7.88 -2.29
CA LEU A 33 6.87 8.13 -2.22
C LEU A 33 7.19 9.61 -2.00
N THR A 34 6.50 10.50 -2.71
CA THR A 34 6.66 11.95 -2.55
C THR A 34 6.31 12.41 -1.14
N PHE A 35 5.28 11.82 -0.52
CA PHE A 35 4.96 12.07 0.87
C PHE A 35 6.05 11.57 1.83
N LEU A 36 6.53 10.33 1.64
CA LEU A 36 7.53 9.73 2.52
C LEU A 36 8.89 10.43 2.43
N ARG A 37 9.32 10.83 1.24
CA ARG A 37 10.57 11.58 0.99
C ARG A 37 10.66 12.90 1.78
N LYS A 38 9.53 13.46 2.22
CA LYS A 38 9.50 14.67 3.06
C LYS A 38 9.77 14.38 4.53
N HIS A 39 9.63 13.14 4.98
CA HIS A 39 9.64 12.76 6.39
C HIS A 39 10.77 11.81 6.77
N THR A 40 11.23 10.98 5.83
CA THR A 40 12.24 9.96 6.09
C THR A 40 13.27 9.90 4.97
N SER A 41 14.41 9.26 5.22
CA SER A 41 15.33 8.86 4.18
C SER A 41 15.06 7.43 3.70
N LYS A 42 15.47 7.12 2.47
CA LYS A 42 15.38 5.76 1.93
C LYS A 42 16.12 4.77 2.84
N GLY A 43 15.47 3.67 3.19
CA GLY A 43 16.02 2.59 4.01
C GLY A 43 16.10 2.89 5.50
N GLU A 44 15.63 4.05 5.95
CA GLU A 44 15.70 4.45 7.36
C GLU A 44 14.58 3.80 8.19
N SER A 45 13.34 3.85 7.68
CA SER A 45 12.16 3.39 8.40
C SER A 45 11.79 1.94 8.03
N PRO A 46 11.58 1.03 9.00
CA PRO A 46 10.93 -0.27 8.75
C PRO A 46 9.45 -0.09 8.38
N LEU A 47 8.86 -1.10 7.76
CA LEU A 47 7.42 -1.09 7.47
C LEU A 47 6.64 -1.54 8.72
N CYS A 48 5.69 -0.72 9.19
CA CYS A 48 4.99 -0.94 10.45
C CYS A 48 3.50 -1.20 10.23
N GLY A 49 2.92 -2.17 10.93
CA GLY A 49 1.48 -2.43 10.93
C GLY A 49 1.09 -3.84 11.39
N ASN A 50 -0.21 -4.11 11.53
CA ASN A 50 -0.68 -5.43 11.93
C ASN A 50 -0.64 -6.42 10.76
N SER A 51 0.04 -7.55 10.91
CA SER A 51 0.24 -8.54 9.82
C SER A 51 0.87 -7.92 8.56
N ILE A 52 1.74 -6.91 8.74
CA ILE A 52 2.30 -6.07 7.67
C ILE A 52 3.17 -6.84 6.67
N SER A 53 3.62 -8.04 7.02
CA SER A 53 4.25 -8.97 6.09
C SER A 53 3.36 -9.31 4.90
N HIS A 54 2.02 -9.34 5.07
CA HIS A 54 1.09 -9.54 3.97
C HIS A 54 1.10 -8.34 3.02
N ASP A 55 1.01 -7.12 3.56
CA ASP A 55 1.04 -5.89 2.77
C ASP A 55 2.36 -5.73 2.02
N ARG A 56 3.49 -6.02 2.68
CA ARG A 56 4.81 -5.98 2.04
C ARG A 56 4.86 -6.87 0.78
N ARG A 57 4.24 -8.05 0.80
CA ARG A 57 4.23 -8.96 -0.36
C ARG A 57 3.50 -8.33 -1.54
N PHE A 58 2.42 -7.58 -1.30
CA PHE A 58 1.73 -6.84 -2.35
C PHE A 58 2.59 -5.67 -2.84
N LEU A 59 3.18 -4.88 -1.94
CA LEU A 59 4.04 -3.76 -2.32
C LEU A 59 5.21 -4.23 -3.19
N VAL A 60 5.91 -5.32 -2.83
CA VAL A 60 7.02 -5.85 -3.63
C VAL A 60 6.60 -6.21 -5.07
N ARG A 61 5.35 -6.63 -5.27
CA ARG A 61 4.84 -7.03 -6.59
C ARG A 61 4.27 -5.87 -7.41
N TYR A 62 3.53 -4.98 -6.77
CA TYR A 62 2.71 -3.96 -7.45
C TYR A 62 3.29 -2.54 -7.32
N MET A 63 4.10 -2.28 -6.28
CA MET A 63 4.73 -0.98 -6.00
C MET A 63 6.19 -1.18 -5.55
N PRO A 64 7.07 -1.67 -6.44
CA PRO A 64 8.42 -2.08 -6.08
C PRO A 64 9.33 -0.91 -5.66
N GLU A 65 9.13 0.30 -6.18
CA GLU A 65 9.92 1.47 -5.77
C GLU A 65 9.59 1.85 -4.32
N LEU A 66 8.30 1.84 -3.97
CA LEU A 66 7.83 2.07 -2.62
C LEU A 66 8.30 0.97 -1.65
N ALA A 67 8.23 -0.30 -2.05
CA ALA A 67 8.74 -1.40 -1.23
C ALA A 67 10.24 -1.27 -0.93
N ASN A 68 11.02 -0.85 -1.94
CA ASN A 68 12.46 -0.61 -1.83
C ASN A 68 12.81 0.68 -1.09
N TYR A 69 11.84 1.54 -0.83
CA TYR A 69 12.05 2.76 -0.06
C TYR A 69 12.14 2.48 1.44
N PHE A 70 11.39 1.50 1.95
CA PHE A 70 11.46 1.06 3.34
C PHE A 70 12.71 0.22 3.63
N HIS A 71 13.12 0.19 4.89
CA HIS A 71 14.11 -0.77 5.38
C HIS A 71 13.60 -2.22 5.22
N TYR A 72 14.50 -3.21 5.18
CA TYR A 72 14.11 -4.63 4.97
C TYR A 72 13.30 -5.23 6.15
N ARG A 73 13.36 -4.60 7.33
CA ARG A 73 12.64 -5.06 8.53
C ARG A 73 11.19 -4.61 8.53
N ASN A 74 10.38 -5.38 9.24
CA ASN A 74 9.00 -5.05 9.57
C ASN A 74 8.86 -4.88 11.09
N ILE A 75 7.89 -4.08 11.50
CA ILE A 75 7.39 -4.00 12.88
C ILE A 75 5.92 -4.41 12.83
N GLU A 76 5.59 -5.52 13.50
CA GLU A 76 4.24 -6.09 13.60
C GLU A 76 3.70 -5.95 15.03
#